data_AF-A0A6A6PMX2-F1
#
_entry.id   AF-A0A6A6PMX2-F1
#
_cell.length_a   1.000
_cell.length_b   1.000
_cell.length_c   1.000
_cell.angle_alpha   90.00
_cell.angle_beta   90.00
_cell.angle_gamma   90.00
#
_symmetry.space_group_name_H-M   'P 1'
#
loop_
_entity.id
_entity.type
_entity.pdbx_description
1 polymer ?
#
loop_
_entity_poly.entity_id
_entity_poly.type
_entity_poly.pdbx_seq_one_letter_code
_entity_poly.pdbx_strand_id
1 'polypeptide(L)'
;MGNFRLLVLVSHLLGQVIRIKPDLEASPAAHHETVQQLHRTIAALENVIEEEAQVQIMLVSGARSLLNSTRILLASSSTPSIPTTDSRSVTAAAATLFLTRSRAFLSRQQPPNVDLASPFLLSWGHSALDHFYQAYARSGREEDRCAIEDLEETFHCVERRWRLAGVYTEIIFRRYVQ
;
A
#
# COMPACT_ATOMS: atom_id res chain seq x y z
N MET A 1 21.91 -6.03 0.82
CA MET A 1 21.58 -5.82 -0.61
C MET A 1 20.12 -6.12 -0.98
N GLY A 2 19.28 -6.73 -0.10
CA GLY A 2 17.88 -7.10 -0.42
C GLY A 2 16.94 -5.94 -0.78
N ASN A 3 17.00 -4.83 -0.04
CA ASN A 3 16.10 -3.68 -0.23
C ASN A 3 16.18 -3.06 -1.64
N PHE A 4 17.39 -2.83 -2.15
CA PHE A 4 17.58 -2.26 -3.49
C PHE A 4 17.01 -3.18 -4.59
N ARG A 5 17.25 -4.49 -4.49
CA ARG A 5 16.71 -5.46 -5.45
C ARG A 5 15.19 -5.44 -5.47
N LEU A 6 14.56 -5.47 -4.30
CA LEU A 6 13.10 -5.44 -4.20
C LEU A 6 12.52 -4.15 -4.77
N LEU A 7 13.11 -3.00 -4.44
CA LEU A 7 12.69 -1.71 -5.00
C LEU A 7 12.75 -1.70 -6.53
N VAL A 8 13.84 -2.21 -7.12
CA VAL A 8 13.99 -2.28 -8.59
C VAL A 8 12.94 -3.20 -9.22
N LEU A 9 12.75 -4.41 -8.66
CA LEU A 9 11.78 -5.38 -9.18
C LEU A 9 10.35 -4.84 -9.12
N VAL A 10 9.97 -4.26 -7.99
CA VAL A 10 8.62 -3.69 -7.82
C VAL A 10 8.43 -2.45 -8.69
N SER A 11 9.44 -1.58 -8.83
CA SER A 11 9.37 -0.41 -9.72
C SER A 11 9.24 -0.83 -11.19
N HIS A 12 9.92 -1.89 -11.59
CA HIS A 12 9.78 -2.46 -12.93
C HIS A 12 8.36 -2.95 -13.18
N LEU A 13 7.77 -3.70 -12.24
CA LEU A 13 6.38 -4.14 -12.33
C LEU A 13 5.39 -2.97 -12.38
N LEU A 14 5.59 -1.94 -11.54
CA LEU A 14 4.78 -0.72 -11.59
C LEU A 14 4.82 -0.09 -12.99
N GLY A 15 6.02 0.00 -13.57
CA GLY A 15 6.21 0.49 -14.93
C GLY A 15 5.54 -0.37 -16.00
N GLN A 16 5.44 -1.69 -15.81
CA GLN A 16 4.69 -2.57 -16.68
C GLN A 16 3.18 -2.33 -16.53
N VAL A 17 2.67 -2.27 -15.30
CA VAL A 17 1.24 -2.03 -15.03
C VAL A 17 0.76 -0.69 -15.58
N ILE A 18 1.53 0.40 -15.42
CA ILE A 18 1.20 1.72 -15.98
C ILE A 18 1.10 1.68 -17.51
N ARG A 19 1.90 0.81 -18.16
CA ARG A 19 1.93 0.66 -19.62
C ARG A 19 0.94 -0.37 -20.14
N ILE A 20 0.17 -1.05 -19.28
CA ILE A 20 -0.99 -1.84 -19.69
C ILE A 20 -2.04 -0.85 -20.21
N LYS A 21 -1.88 -0.42 -21.46
CA LYS A 21 -2.99 0.08 -22.25
C LYS A 21 -3.56 -1.12 -23.01
N PRO A 22 -4.86 -1.14 -23.31
CA PRO A 22 -5.35 -1.98 -24.38
C PRO A 22 -4.65 -1.49 -25.66
N ASP A 23 -3.55 -2.13 -26.03
CA ASP A 23 -2.95 -1.92 -27.34
C ASP A 23 -4.02 -2.27 -28.37
N LEU A 24 -4.42 -1.29 -29.17
CA LEU A 24 -5.40 -1.47 -30.25
C LEU A 24 -4.98 -2.55 -31.26
N GLU A 25 -3.69 -2.90 -31.27
CA GLU A 25 -3.07 -3.89 -32.14
C GLU A 25 -2.85 -5.27 -31.47
N ALA A 26 -2.97 -5.35 -30.14
CA ALA A 26 -2.72 -6.61 -29.41
C ALA A 26 -3.98 -7.47 -29.36
N SER A 27 -3.84 -8.77 -29.64
CA SER A 27 -4.92 -9.73 -29.46
C SER A 27 -5.41 -9.71 -28.00
N PRO A 28 -6.74 -9.71 -27.75
CA PRO A 28 -7.31 -9.77 -26.40
C PRO A 28 -6.77 -10.93 -25.56
N ALA A 29 -6.39 -12.05 -26.19
CA ALA A 29 -5.79 -13.20 -25.52
C ALA A 29 -4.38 -12.91 -24.98
N ALA A 30 -3.54 -12.21 -25.75
CA ALA A 30 -2.18 -11.82 -25.33
C ALA A 30 -2.22 -10.77 -24.21
N HIS A 31 -3.18 -9.85 -24.28
CA HIS A 31 -3.45 -8.89 -23.21
C HIS A 31 -3.86 -9.61 -21.91
N HIS A 32 -4.77 -10.59 -22.02
CA HIS A 32 -5.22 -11.37 -20.87
C HIS A 32 -4.08 -12.17 -20.21
N GLU A 33 -3.24 -12.84 -21.00
CA GLU A 33 -2.08 -13.58 -20.49
C GLU A 33 -1.09 -12.66 -19.77
N THR A 34 -0.84 -11.47 -20.33
CA THR A 34 0.03 -10.46 -19.72
C THR A 34 -0.50 -10.02 -18.35
N VAL A 35 -1.79 -9.69 -18.25
CA VAL A 35 -2.43 -9.31 -16.98
C VAL A 35 -2.34 -10.45 -15.95
N GLN A 36 -2.61 -11.69 -16.36
CA GLN A 36 -2.48 -12.86 -15.47
C GLN A 36 -1.04 -13.04 -14.96
N GLN A 37 -0.04 -12.90 -15.85
CA GLN A 37 1.36 -13.04 -15.48
C GLN A 37 1.80 -11.96 -14.49
N LEU A 38 1.31 -10.72 -14.66
CA LEU A 38 1.56 -9.64 -13.71
C LEU A 38 0.93 -9.93 -12.35
N HIS A 39 -0.30 -10.43 -12.30
CA HIS A 39 -0.92 -10.87 -11.04
C HIS A 39 -0.10 -11.93 -10.32
N ARG A 40 0.37 -12.96 -11.04
CA ARG A 40 1.21 -14.03 -10.46
C ARG A 40 2.54 -13.47 -9.94
N THR A 41 3.17 -12.58 -10.70
CA THR A 41 4.47 -12.00 -10.33
C THR A 41 4.36 -11.09 -9.12
N ILE A 42 3.28 -10.31 -9.04
CA ILE A 42 2.95 -9.48 -7.87
C ILE A 42 2.76 -10.36 -6.62
N ALA A 43 1.97 -11.44 -6.73
CA ALA A 43 1.74 -12.35 -5.61
C ALA A 43 3.02 -13.04 -5.15
N ALA A 44 3.89 -13.44 -6.08
CA ALA A 44 5.19 -14.02 -5.75
C ALA A 44 6.10 -13.03 -5.01
N LEU A 45 6.17 -11.78 -5.48
CA LEU A 45 6.95 -10.74 -4.79
C LEU A 45 6.36 -10.37 -3.43
N GLU A 46 5.04 -10.42 -3.28
CA GLU A 46 4.39 -10.20 -1.98
C GLU A 46 4.93 -11.18 -0.93
N ASN A 47 4.99 -12.47 -1.28
CA ASN A 47 5.55 -13.49 -0.39
C ASN A 47 7.01 -13.21 -0.03
N VAL A 48 7.84 -12.81 -1.00
CA VAL A 48 9.25 -12.46 -0.72
C VAL A 48 9.35 -11.26 0.22
N ILE A 49 8.51 -10.24 0.03
CA ILE A 49 8.50 -9.07 0.92
C ILE A 49 7.99 -9.45 2.31
N GLU A 50 7.04 -10.39 2.45
CA GLU A 50 6.59 -10.87 3.77
C GLU A 50 7.72 -11.57 4.52
N GLU A 51 8.45 -12.47 3.86
CA GLU A 51 9.61 -13.15 4.44
C GLU A 51 10.70 -12.15 4.87
N GLU A 52 11.05 -11.19 4.01
CA GLU A 52 12.04 -10.16 4.36
C GLU A 52 11.51 -9.20 5.47
N ALA A 53 10.19 -8.97 5.56
CA ALA A 53 9.57 -8.15 6.59
C ALA A 53 9.65 -8.77 8.00
N GLN A 54 9.70 -10.10 8.11
CA GLN A 54 9.86 -10.80 9.40
C GLN A 54 11.17 -10.39 10.09
N VAL A 55 12.22 -10.16 9.30
CA VAL A 55 13.53 -9.72 9.80
C VAL A 55 13.52 -8.22 10.09
N GLN A 56 13.12 -7.38 9.12
CA GLN A 56 13.17 -5.94 9.29
C GLN A 56 12.15 -5.17 8.44
N ILE A 57 10.96 -4.99 9.00
CA ILE A 57 9.80 -4.33 8.35
C ILE A 57 10.11 -2.96 7.72
N MET A 58 10.90 -2.12 8.40
CA MET A 58 11.18 -0.76 7.92
C MET A 58 12.00 -0.76 6.63
N LEU A 59 12.88 -1.73 6.43
CA LEU A 59 13.69 -1.82 5.23
C LEU A 59 12.84 -2.14 4.00
N VAL A 60 11.82 -2.97 4.15
CA VAL A 60 10.99 -3.39 3.01
C VAL A 60 9.77 -2.49 2.76
N SER A 61 9.55 -1.50 3.63
CA SER A 61 8.42 -0.57 3.56
C SER A 61 8.26 0.09 2.19
N GLY A 62 9.36 0.52 1.58
CA GLY A 62 9.31 1.19 0.28
C GLY A 62 8.88 0.26 -0.85
N ALA A 63 9.47 -0.94 -0.92
CA ALA A 63 9.09 -1.95 -1.91
C ALA A 63 7.64 -2.41 -1.70
N ARG A 64 7.21 -2.55 -0.44
CA ARG A 64 5.82 -2.90 -0.11
C ARG A 64 4.84 -1.83 -0.60
N SER A 65 5.10 -0.57 -0.28
CA SER A 65 4.24 0.54 -0.71
C SER A 65 4.07 0.56 -2.22
N LEU A 66 5.19 0.47 -2.96
CA LEU A 66 5.14 0.41 -4.41
C LEU A 66 4.36 -0.82 -4.91
N LEU A 67 4.51 -1.98 -4.27
CA LEU A 67 3.81 -3.20 -4.67
C LEU A 67 2.29 -3.07 -4.46
N ASN A 68 1.88 -2.43 -3.37
CA ASN A 68 0.48 -2.12 -3.11
C ASN A 68 -0.09 -1.13 -4.14
N SER A 69 0.67 -0.09 -4.50
CA SER A 69 0.28 0.81 -5.60
C SER A 69 0.13 0.07 -6.93
N THR A 70 1.08 -0.81 -7.25
CA THR A 70 1.03 -1.67 -8.46
C THR A 70 -0.22 -2.55 -8.47
N ARG A 71 -0.60 -3.15 -7.34
CA ARG A 71 -1.81 -3.97 -7.20
C ARG A 71 -3.08 -3.18 -7.42
N ILE A 72 -3.20 -2.02 -6.79
CA ILE A 72 -4.38 -1.16 -6.90
C ILE A 72 -4.55 -0.71 -8.35
N LEU A 73 -3.46 -0.29 -9.00
CA LEU A 73 -3.47 0.10 -10.41
C LEU A 73 -3.90 -1.06 -11.31
N LEU A 74 -3.31 -2.25 -11.13
CA LEU A 74 -3.67 -3.42 -11.93
C LEU A 74 -5.15 -3.78 -11.77
N ALA A 75 -5.68 -3.77 -10.54
CA ALA A 75 -7.09 -4.00 -10.26
C ALA A 75 -8.00 -2.92 -10.86
N SER A 76 -7.55 -1.67 -10.95
CA SER A 76 -8.30 -0.58 -11.59
C SER A 76 -8.27 -0.62 -13.13
N SER A 77 -7.22 -1.20 -13.70
CA SER A 77 -7.02 -1.32 -15.16
C SER A 77 -7.70 -2.55 -15.78
N SER A 78 -8.11 -3.51 -14.95
CA SER A 78 -8.68 -4.78 -15.41
C SER A 78 -10.13 -4.58 -15.85
N THR A 79 -10.43 -4.91 -17.11
CA THR A 79 -11.81 -4.92 -17.63
C THR A 79 -12.67 -5.97 -16.90
N PRO A 80 -13.99 -5.77 -16.78
CA PRO A 80 -14.90 -6.65 -16.01
C PRO A 80 -14.95 -8.11 -16.49
N SER A 81 -14.34 -8.42 -17.64
CA SER A 81 -14.20 -9.77 -18.20
C SER A 81 -13.08 -10.61 -17.56
N ILE A 82 -12.20 -10.01 -16.75
CA ILE A 82 -11.16 -10.72 -16.01
C ILE A 82 -11.62 -10.78 -14.55
N PRO A 83 -11.77 -11.96 -13.93
CA PRO A 83 -12.10 -12.09 -12.52
C PRO A 83 -10.88 -11.69 -11.68
N THR A 84 -10.59 -10.39 -11.66
CA THR A 84 -9.60 -9.79 -10.76
C THR A 84 -10.31 -9.34 -9.50
N THR A 85 -9.67 -9.51 -8.36
CA THR A 85 -10.12 -9.00 -7.06
C THR A 85 -10.54 -7.54 -7.20
N ASP A 86 -11.76 -7.19 -6.78
CA ASP A 86 -12.30 -5.82 -6.81
C ASP A 86 -11.25 -4.83 -6.25
N SER A 87 -10.97 -3.76 -6.98
CA SER A 87 -10.03 -2.71 -6.56
C SER A 87 -10.35 -2.18 -5.15
N ARG A 88 -11.64 -2.13 -4.77
CA ARG A 88 -12.05 -1.78 -3.41
C ARG A 88 -11.59 -2.81 -2.38
N SER A 89 -11.68 -4.10 -2.71
CA SER A 89 -11.21 -5.20 -1.88
C SER A 89 -9.68 -5.19 -1.74
N VAL A 90 -8.95 -4.91 -2.83
CA VAL A 90 -7.48 -4.79 -2.81
C VAL A 90 -7.03 -3.60 -1.95
N THR A 91 -7.71 -2.47 -2.07
CA THR A 91 -7.42 -1.27 -1.26
C THR A 91 -7.68 -1.52 0.22
N ALA A 92 -8.81 -2.16 0.56
CA ALA A 92 -9.13 -2.53 1.93
C ALA A 92 -8.09 -3.49 2.52
N ALA A 93 -7.69 -4.53 1.77
CA ALA A 93 -6.65 -5.46 2.22
C ALA A 93 -5.30 -4.76 2.46
N ALA A 94 -4.90 -3.85 1.57
CA ALA A 94 -3.69 -3.06 1.74
C ALA A 94 -3.77 -2.11 2.95
N ALA A 95 -4.93 -1.49 3.20
CA ALA A 95 -5.16 -0.62 4.36
C ALA A 95 -5.09 -1.40 5.68
N THR A 96 -5.77 -2.55 5.77
CA THR A 96 -5.74 -3.43 6.95
C THR A 96 -4.34 -3.95 7.23
N LEU A 97 -3.57 -4.28 6.19
CA LEU A 97 -2.17 -4.68 6.36
C LEU A 97 -1.35 -3.53 6.93
N PHE A 98 -1.51 -2.31 6.42
CA PHE A 98 -0.81 -1.13 6.95
C PHE A 98 -1.13 -0.90 8.43
N LEU A 99 -2.40 -0.97 8.81
CA LEU A 99 -2.85 -0.87 10.20
C LEU A 99 -2.21 -1.93 11.08
N THR A 100 -2.22 -3.19 10.64
CA THR A 100 -1.58 -4.30 11.37
C THR A 100 -0.09 -4.03 11.59
N ARG A 101 0.60 -3.53 10.57
CA ARG A 101 2.03 -3.17 10.66
C ARG A 101 2.27 -1.96 11.56
N SER A 102 1.37 -0.98 11.52
CA SER A 102 1.39 0.22 12.37
C SER A 102 1.24 -0.13 13.85
N ARG A 103 0.26 -0.98 14.21
CA ARG A 103 0.11 -1.53 15.56
C ARG A 103 1.34 -2.31 16.03
N ALA A 104 1.92 -3.13 15.14
CA ALA A 104 3.15 -3.86 15.45
C ALA A 104 4.37 -2.93 15.59
N PHE A 105 4.35 -1.74 14.99
CA PHE A 105 5.38 -0.72 15.12
C PHE A 105 5.24 0.04 16.44
N LEU A 106 4.02 0.43 16.81
CA LEU A 106 3.71 1.13 18.06
C LEU A 106 3.88 0.27 19.31
N SER A 107 3.59 -1.03 19.23
CA SER A 107 3.65 -1.95 20.39
C SER A 107 5.06 -2.43 20.77
N ARG A 108 6.11 -2.10 20.00
CA ARG A 108 7.48 -2.56 20.31
C ARG A 108 8.02 -1.85 21.55
N GLN A 109 8.56 -2.65 22.49
CA GLN A 109 9.21 -2.17 23.72
C GLN A 109 10.47 -1.30 23.47
N GLN A 110 11.02 -1.31 22.25
CA GLN A 110 12.08 -0.40 21.83
C GLN A 110 11.52 0.60 20.82
N PRO A 111 11.86 1.89 20.94
CA PRO A 111 11.38 2.91 20.01
C PRO A 111 11.81 2.51 18.59
N PRO A 112 10.87 2.42 17.66
CA PRO A 112 11.19 1.96 16.32
C PRO A 112 12.17 2.92 15.64
N ASN A 113 13.15 2.38 14.92
CA ASN A 113 14.13 3.18 14.21
C ASN A 113 13.50 3.84 12.98
N VAL A 114 12.91 5.02 13.18
CA VAL A 114 12.23 5.83 12.17
C VAL A 114 13.19 6.26 11.04
N ASP A 115 14.51 6.30 11.28
CA ASP A 115 15.48 6.71 10.26
C ASP A 115 15.53 5.75 9.07
N LEU A 116 15.06 4.51 9.25
CA LEU A 116 14.95 3.49 8.20
C LEU A 116 13.62 3.55 7.43
N ALA A 117 12.70 4.44 7.81
CA ALA A 117 11.42 4.60 7.12
C ALA A 117 11.64 5.11 5.69
N SER A 118 11.12 4.39 4.70
CA SER A 118 11.09 4.88 3.32
C SER A 118 10.04 5.98 3.16
N PRO A 119 10.29 7.04 2.37
CA PRO A 119 9.28 8.06 2.09
C PRO A 119 8.07 7.47 1.35
N PHE A 120 8.24 6.36 0.61
CA PHE A 120 7.14 5.66 -0.05
C PHE A 120 6.15 5.03 0.96
N LEU A 121 6.54 4.82 2.22
CA LEU A 121 5.64 4.40 3.29
C LEU A 121 4.46 5.38 3.43
N LEU A 122 4.72 6.68 3.26
CA LEU A 122 3.70 7.73 3.45
C LEU A 122 2.56 7.61 2.45
N SER A 123 2.83 7.23 1.20
CA SER A 123 1.78 7.06 0.19
C SER A 123 0.85 5.90 0.57
N TRP A 124 1.41 4.77 1.03
CA TRP A 124 0.61 3.63 1.46
C TRP A 124 -0.18 3.96 2.73
N GLY A 125 0.47 4.62 3.69
CA GLY A 125 -0.19 5.06 4.91
C GLY A 125 -1.31 6.07 4.66
N HIS A 126 -1.13 7.00 3.72
CA HIS A 126 -2.16 7.97 3.35
C HIS A 126 -3.37 7.25 2.76
N SER A 127 -3.16 6.28 1.86
CA SER A 127 -4.25 5.46 1.32
C SER A 127 -4.96 4.64 2.41
N ALA A 128 -4.22 4.13 3.40
CA ALA A 128 -4.82 3.41 4.53
C ALA A 128 -5.65 4.34 5.41
N LEU A 129 -5.14 5.52 5.73
CA LEU A 129 -5.82 6.51 6.55
C LEU A 129 -7.11 6.99 5.86
N ASP A 130 -7.05 7.36 4.57
CA ASP A 130 -8.22 7.73 3.77
C ASP A 130 -9.27 6.60 3.73
N HIS A 131 -8.85 5.33 3.63
CA HIS A 131 -9.75 4.18 3.68
C HIS A 131 -10.53 4.10 5.00
N PHE A 132 -9.84 4.20 6.15
CA PHE A 132 -10.50 4.09 7.46
C PHE A 132 -11.36 5.31 7.79
N TYR A 133 -10.99 6.52 7.36
CA TYR A 133 -11.88 7.67 7.43
C TYR A 133 -13.16 7.47 6.62
N GLN A 134 -13.06 6.95 5.40
CA GLN A 134 -14.25 6.62 4.60
C GLN A 134 -15.09 5.52 5.25
N ALA A 135 -14.46 4.51 5.85
CA ALA A 135 -15.15 3.44 6.55
C ALA A 135 -15.92 3.99 7.75
N TYR A 136 -15.26 4.80 8.59
CA TYR A 136 -15.86 5.45 9.75
C TYR A 136 -17.01 6.38 9.36
N ALA A 137 -16.84 7.21 8.33
CA ALA A 137 -17.90 8.10 7.86
C ALA A 137 -19.15 7.34 7.37
N ARG A 138 -18.99 6.12 6.84
CA ARG A 138 -20.11 5.27 6.39
C ARG A 138 -20.75 4.47 7.52
N SER A 139 -19.95 4.01 8.47
CA SER A 139 -20.33 2.96 9.43
C SER A 139 -20.55 3.49 10.85
N GLY A 140 -19.87 4.57 11.23
CA GLY A 140 -19.78 5.09 12.59
C GLY A 140 -19.14 4.12 13.58
N ARG A 141 -18.48 3.05 13.13
CA ARG A 141 -17.98 2.00 14.01
C ARG A 141 -16.74 2.44 14.77
N GLU A 142 -16.72 2.08 16.03
CA GLU A 142 -15.61 2.37 16.94
C GLU A 142 -14.29 1.72 16.49
N GLU A 143 -14.36 0.54 15.87
CA GLU A 143 -13.18 -0.15 15.32
C GLU A 143 -12.46 0.70 14.26
N ASP A 144 -13.22 1.40 13.41
CA ASP A 144 -12.68 2.28 12.38
C ASP A 144 -12.07 3.54 13.02
N ARG A 145 -12.65 4.05 14.11
CA ARG A 145 -12.10 5.18 14.89
C ARG A 145 -10.75 4.81 15.52
N CYS A 146 -10.68 3.67 16.21
CA CYS A 146 -9.43 3.17 16.78
C CYS A 146 -8.36 2.94 15.70
N ALA A 147 -8.76 2.45 14.53
CA ALA A 147 -7.84 2.32 13.40
C ALA A 147 -7.28 3.67 12.93
N ILE A 148 -8.11 4.72 12.86
CA ILE A 148 -7.66 6.07 12.53
C ILE A 148 -6.63 6.55 13.56
N GLU A 149 -6.93 6.44 14.86
CA GLU A 149 -6.05 6.87 15.96
C GLU A 149 -4.67 6.18 15.89
N ASP A 150 -4.64 4.86 15.72
CA ASP A 150 -3.39 4.10 15.56
C ASP A 150 -2.54 4.58 14.36
N LEU A 151 -3.22 4.93 13.26
CA LEU A 151 -2.56 5.38 12.04
C LEU A 151 -2.05 6.82 12.18
N GLU A 152 -2.81 7.72 12.80
CA GLU A 152 -2.36 9.08 13.09
C GLU A 152 -1.15 9.10 14.01
N GLU A 153 -1.14 8.26 15.05
CA GLU A 153 0.02 8.11 15.95
C GLU A 153 1.25 7.60 15.20
N THR A 154 1.06 6.64 14.29
CA THR A 154 2.14 6.14 13.43
C THR A 154 2.70 7.25 12.54
N PHE A 155 1.83 8.08 11.95
CA PHE A 155 2.23 9.22 11.15
C PHE A 155 3.00 10.26 11.96
N HIS A 156 2.56 10.54 13.19
CA HIS A 156 3.26 11.45 14.10
C HIS A 156 4.68 10.97 14.43
N CYS A 157 4.85 9.66 14.68
CA CYS A 157 6.16 9.06 14.89
C CYS A 157 7.08 9.22 13.67
N VAL A 158 6.53 9.05 12.46
CA VAL A 158 7.30 9.14 11.20
C VAL A 158 7.57 10.60 10.78
N GLU A 159 6.78 11.55 11.26
CA GLU A 159 6.93 12.99 10.97
C GLU A 159 8.33 13.52 11.29
N ARG A 160 8.95 13.01 12.37
CA ARG A 160 10.32 13.36 12.75
C ARG A 160 11.33 13.16 11.63
N ARG A 161 11.13 12.13 10.79
CA ARG A 161 11.99 11.84 9.63
C ARG A 161 11.44 12.45 8.36
N TRP A 162 10.11 12.43 8.19
CA TRP A 162 9.42 12.88 7.00
C TRP A 162 8.28 13.83 7.37
N ARG A 163 8.56 15.14 7.38
CA ARG A 163 7.57 16.19 7.70
C ARG A 163 6.29 16.12 6.85
N LEU A 164 6.36 15.53 5.66
CA LEU A 164 5.21 15.28 4.80
C LEU A 164 4.13 14.39 5.45
N ALA A 165 4.50 13.57 6.45
CA ALA A 165 3.54 12.77 7.21
C ALA A 165 2.48 13.66 7.88
N GLY A 166 2.90 14.69 8.63
CA GLY A 166 1.95 15.62 9.29
C GLY A 166 1.04 16.34 8.30
N VAL A 167 1.57 16.73 7.14
CA VAL A 167 0.79 17.36 6.07
C VAL A 167 -0.30 16.42 5.53
N TYR A 168 0.01 15.14 5.35
CA TYR A 168 -0.99 14.16 4.88
C TYR A 168 -2.11 13.93 5.89
N THR A 169 -1.79 13.82 7.17
CA THR A 169 -2.79 13.68 8.23
C THR A 169 -3.72 14.90 8.25
N GLU A 170 -3.17 16.11 8.17
CA GLU A 170 -3.96 17.35 8.16
C GLU A 170 -4.89 17.45 6.94
N ILE A 171 -4.42 17.08 5.75
CA ILE A 171 -5.24 17.09 4.52
C ILE A 171 -6.42 16.13 4.66
N ILE A 172 -6.20 14.92 5.17
CA ILE A 172 -7.25 13.92 5.33
C ILE A 172 -8.24 14.36 6.42
N PHE A 173 -7.76 14.81 7.57
CA PHE A 173 -8.61 15.29 8.66
C PHE A 173 -9.58 16.38 8.17
N ARG A 174 -9.06 17.39 7.46
CA ARG A 174 -9.87 18.48 6.88
C ARG A 174 -10.92 18.02 5.88
N ARG A 175 -10.74 16.86 5.24
CA ARG A 175 -11.70 16.31 4.27
C ARG A 175 -12.91 15.67 4.95
N TYR A 176 -12.74 15.11 6.15
CA TYR A 176 -13.77 14.27 6.78
C TYR A 176 -14.40 14.86 8.04
N VAL A 177 -13.81 15.91 8.64
CA VAL A 177 -14.27 16.51 9.91
C VAL A 177 -14.89 17.91 9.69
N GLN A 178 -15.50 18.16 8.52
CA GLN A 178 -16.36 19.33 8.27
C GLN A 178 -17.81 19.01 8.61
#